data_AF-A0A453ILY6-F1
#
_entry.id   AF-A0A453ILY6-F1
#
_cell.length_a   1.000
_cell.length_b   1.000
_cell.length_c   1.000
_cell.angle_alpha   90.00
_cell.angle_beta   90.00
_cell.angle_gamma   90.00
#
_symmetry.space_group_name_H-M   'P 1'
#
loop_
_entity.id
_entity.type
_entity.pdbx_description
1 polymer ?
#
loop_
_entity_poly.entity_id
_entity_poly.type
_entity_poly.pdbx_seq_one_letter_code
_entity_poly.pdbx_strand_id
1 'polypeptide(L)'
;QVHMQYLEAGADVIISSSYQATIPGFLARGLLLEEAEGLLRTSVQLAREARDEFWKSTLRSSKPVYNRALVAASIGSYGAY
;
A
#
# COMPACT_ATOMS: atom_id res chain seq x y z
N GLN A 1 2.59 -9.57 2.51
CA GLN A 1 1.87 -10.83 2.23
C GLN A 1 0.55 -10.60 1.47
N VAL A 2 -0.39 -9.78 1.96
CA VAL A 2 -1.69 -9.56 1.28
C VAL A 2 -1.58 -8.84 -0.07
N HIS A 3 -0.79 -7.76 -0.20
CA HIS A 3 -0.61 -7.08 -1.49
C HIS A 3 -0.04 -8.01 -2.59
N MET A 4 0.86 -8.93 -2.22
CA MET A 4 1.43 -9.91 -3.16
C MET A 4 0.37 -10.85 -3.70
N GLN A 5 -0.52 -11.36 -2.84
CA GLN A 5 -1.61 -12.25 -3.24
C GLN A 5 -2.57 -11.59 -4.23
N TYR A 6 -2.86 -10.30 -4.06
CA TYR A 6 -3.66 -9.55 -5.04
C TYR A 6 -2.95 -9.42 -6.39
N LEU A 7 -1.63 -9.18 -6.39
CA LEU A 7 -0.84 -9.10 -7.62
C LEU A 7 -0.75 -10.47 -8.33
N GLU A 8 -0.53 -11.55 -7.59
CA GLU A 8 -0.55 -12.92 -8.10
C GLU A 8 -1.91 -13.32 -8.67
N ALA A 9 -3.00 -12.80 -8.10
CA ALA A 9 -4.35 -12.96 -8.62
C ALA A 9 -4.66 -12.09 -9.86
N GLY A 10 -3.73 -11.23 -10.28
CA GLY A 10 -3.84 -10.41 -11.50
C GLY A 10 -4.32 -8.98 -11.28
N ALA A 11 -4.17 -8.40 -10.08
CA ALA A 11 -4.56 -7.02 -9.83
C ALA A 11 -3.68 -6.01 -10.59
N ASP A 12 -4.31 -5.13 -11.37
CA ASP A 12 -3.67 -3.98 -12.03
C ASP A 12 -3.38 -2.82 -11.08
N VAL A 13 -4.11 -2.74 -9.96
CA VAL A 13 -3.97 -1.70 -8.94
C VAL A 13 -4.11 -2.31 -7.56
N ILE A 14 -3.17 -2.01 -6.67
CA ILE A 14 -3.27 -2.32 -5.24
C ILE A 14 -3.39 -1.03 -4.43
N ILE A 15 -4.12 -1.10 -3.33
CA ILE A 15 -4.41 0.06 -2.47
C ILE A 15 -3.65 -0.08 -1.15
N SER A 16 -3.04 1.00 -0.63
CA SER A 16 -2.38 1.01 0.67
C SER A 16 -3.36 0.74 1.83
N SER A 17 -2.83 0.21 2.94
CA SER A 17 -3.60 -0.04 4.18
C SER A 17 -3.79 1.23 5.02
N SER A 18 -4.27 2.31 4.41
CA SER A 18 -4.37 3.64 5.04
C SER A 18 -5.79 4.19 5.17
N TYR A 19 -6.84 3.38 4.91
CA TYR A 19 -8.23 3.87 4.88
C TYR A 19 -8.64 4.65 6.14
N GLN A 20 -8.33 4.12 7.33
CA GLN A 20 -8.60 4.81 8.62
C GLN A 20 -7.33 5.39 9.26
N ALA A 21 -6.20 5.36 8.56
CA ALA A 21 -4.96 5.93 9.04
C ALA A 21 -5.07 7.45 8.87
N THR A 22 -5.35 8.17 9.95
CA THR A 22 -5.48 9.63 9.95
C THR A 22 -4.58 10.23 11.00
N ILE A 23 -4.01 11.41 10.71
CA ILE A 23 -3.18 12.13 11.69
C ILE A 23 -3.96 12.34 13.01
N PRO A 24 -5.20 12.89 12.99
CA PRO A 24 -5.97 13.03 14.24
C PRO A 24 -6.23 11.70 14.97
N GLY A 25 -6.42 10.59 14.25
CA GLY A 25 -6.68 9.27 14.84
C GLY A 25 -5.46 8.64 15.50
N PHE A 26 -4.27 8.95 14.99
CA PHE A 26 -3.01 8.55 15.61
C PHE A 26 -2.65 9.44 16.79
N LEU A 27 -2.84 10.76 16.68
CA LEU A 27 -2.63 11.69 17.80
C LEU A 27 -3.54 11.34 19.00
N ALA A 28 -4.80 11.01 18.75
CA ALA A 28 -5.74 10.57 19.80
C ALA A 28 -5.31 9.26 20.49
N ARG A 29 -4.46 8.45 19.84
CA ARG A 29 -3.87 7.23 20.41
C ARG A 29 -2.49 7.46 21.05
N GLY A 30 -2.07 8.72 21.17
CA GLY A 30 -0.83 9.10 21.86
C GLY A 30 0.42 9.10 20.98
N LEU A 31 0.29 8.99 19.66
CA LEU A 31 1.42 9.14 18.75
C LEU A 31 1.75 10.63 18.56
N LEU A 32 3.01 10.92 18.27
CA LEU A 32 3.46 12.21 17.80
C LEU A 32 3.10 12.41 16.32
N LEU A 33 3.12 13.66 15.87
CA LEU A 33 2.80 14.01 14.49
C LEU A 33 3.74 13.30 13.49
N GLU A 34 5.03 13.28 13.80
CA GLU A 34 6.06 12.65 12.97
C GLU A 34 5.85 11.14 12.86
N GLU A 35 5.42 10.49 13.93
CA GLU A 35 5.10 9.06 13.96
C GLU A 35 3.85 8.76 13.12
N ALA A 36 2.81 9.60 13.24
CA ALA A 36 1.59 9.49 12.45
C ALA A 36 1.85 9.64 10.94
N GLU A 37 2.64 10.64 10.54
CA GLU A 37 3.10 10.79 9.15
C GLU A 37 3.96 9.61 8.70
N GLY A 38 4.82 9.10 9.59
CA GLY A 38 5.62 7.92 9.36
C GLY A 38 4.77 6.71 8.99
N LEU A 39 3.73 6.41 9.78
CA LEU A 39 2.82 5.28 9.51
C LEU A 39 2.07 5.42 8.17
N LEU A 40 1.65 6.63 7.81
CA LEU A 40 1.06 6.90 6.50
C LEU A 40 2.04 6.58 5.37
N ARG A 41 3.30 7.03 5.47
CA ARG A 41 4.34 6.73 4.48
C ARG A 41 4.63 5.23 4.42
N THR A 42 4.74 4.56 5.57
CA THR A 42 4.98 3.11 5.65
C THR A 42 3.86 2.33 4.96
N SER A 43 2.60 2.74 5.11
CA SER A 43 1.47 2.06 4.46
C SER A 43 1.60 2.01 2.92
N VAL A 44 2.08 3.09 2.31
CA VAL A 44 2.31 3.18 0.86
C VAL A 44 3.60 2.46 0.47
N GLN A 45 4.63 2.56 1.31
CA GLN A 45 5.91 1.88 1.09
C GLN A 45 5.73 0.36 1.00
N LEU A 46 4.97 -0.26 1.92
CA LEU A 46 4.70 -1.69 1.92
C LEU A 46 4.00 -2.16 0.63
N ALA A 47 3.05 -1.38 0.12
CA ALA A 47 2.39 -1.68 -1.16
C ALA A 47 3.37 -1.55 -2.35
N ARG A 48 4.22 -0.53 -2.35
CA ARG A 48 5.25 -0.34 -3.39
C ARG A 48 6.28 -1.47 -3.39
N GLU A 49 6.74 -1.90 -2.22
CA GLU A 49 7.70 -2.99 -2.06
C GLU A 49 7.13 -4.29 -2.60
N ALA A 50 5.88 -4.63 -2.26
CA ALA A 50 5.22 -5.82 -2.78
C ALA A 50 5.11 -5.82 -4.32
N ARG A 51 4.75 -4.68 -4.92
CA ARG A 51 4.73 -4.50 -6.37
C ARG A 51 6.12 -4.68 -6.98
N ASP A 52 7.14 -4.05 -6.40
CA ASP A 52 8.48 -4.07 -6.95
C ASP A 52 9.12 -5.46 -6.83
N GLU A 53 8.81 -6.21 -5.77
CA GLU A 53 9.18 -7.62 -5.61
C GLU A 53 8.47 -8.52 -6.63
N PHE A 54 7.16 -8.36 -6.80
CA PHE A 54 6.38 -9.07 -7.82
C PHE A 54 6.91 -8.82 -9.24
N TRP A 55 7.29 -7.58 -9.53
CA TRP A 55 7.87 -7.23 -10.82
C TRP A 55 9.23 -7.92 -11.05
N LYS A 56 10.09 -7.95 -10.02
CA LYS A 56 11.39 -8.64 -10.07
C LYS A 56 11.23 -10.16 -10.24
N SER A 57 10.21 -10.79 -9.66
CA SER A 57 9.94 -12.22 -9.86
C SER A 57 9.40 -12.50 -11.27
N THR A 58 8.50 -11.65 -11.77
CA THR A 58 7.89 -11.78 -13.09
C THR A 58 8.89 -11.58 -14.21
N LEU A 59 9.80 -10.59 -14.14
CA LEU A 59 10.85 -10.37 -15.13
C LEU A 59 11.80 -11.58 -15.34
N ARG A 60 11.95 -12.43 -14.31
CA ARG A 60 12.77 -13.65 -14.39
C ARG A 60 12.06 -14.80 -15.10
N SER A 61 10.75 -14.72 -15.25
CA SER A 61 9.92 -15.69 -15.97
C SER A 61 9.58 -15.09 -17.32
N SER A 62 9.88 -15.76 -18.42
CA SER A 62 9.88 -15.23 -19.81
C SER A 62 8.50 -14.81 -20.38
N LYS A 63 7.52 -14.48 -19.54
CA LYS A 63 6.19 -14.01 -19.92
C LYS A 63 6.10 -12.49 -19.65
N PRO A 64 6.06 -11.65 -20.69
CA PRO A 64 5.76 -10.24 -20.52
C PRO A 64 4.26 -10.13 -20.31
N VAL A 65 3.80 -10.21 -19.06
CA VAL A 65 2.38 -10.16 -18.76
C VAL A 65 2.19 -9.13 -17.66
N TYR A 66 1.44 -8.09 -18.02
CA TYR A 66 0.94 -6.96 -17.22
C TYR A 66 1.79 -5.67 -17.16
N ASN A 67 1.07 -4.56 -17.40
CA ASN A 67 1.48 -3.22 -17.02
C ASN A 67 1.86 -3.25 -15.54
N ARG A 68 3.03 -2.69 -15.19
CA ARG A 68 3.49 -2.62 -13.81
C ARG A 68 2.37 -2.07 -12.92
N ALA A 69 1.81 -2.92 -12.05
CA ALA A 69 0.62 -2.59 -11.27
C ALA A 69 0.76 -1.24 -10.54
N LEU A 70 -0.30 -0.46 -10.48
CA LEU A 70 -0.28 0.84 -9.80
C LEU A 70 -0.49 0.68 -8.30
N VAL A 71 -0.01 1.66 -7.53
CA VAL A 71 -0.27 1.75 -6.09
C VAL A 71 -1.11 2.99 -5.84
N ALA A 72 -2.29 2.82 -5.26
CA ALA A 72 -3.18 3.90 -4.86
C ALA A 72 -3.13 4.09 -3.35
N ALA A 73 -3.10 5.34 -2.89
CA ALA A 73 -3.23 5.63 -1.47
C ALA A 73 -4.72 5.54 -1.07
N SER A 74 -5.05 4.73 -0.06
CA SER A 74 -6.42 4.69 0.49
C SER A 74 -6.65 5.89 1.39
N ILE A 75 -7.59 6.75 1.05
CA ILE A 75 -8.01 7.87 1.89
C ILE A 75 -9.47 7.64 2.29
N GLY A 76 -9.71 7.40 3.57
CA GLY A 76 -11.06 7.22 4.09
C GLY A 76 -11.84 8.54 4.18
N SER A 77 -13.16 8.42 4.15
CA SER A 77 -14.05 9.55 4.43
C SER A 77 -13.93 9.99 5.89
N TYR A 78 -14.42 11.19 6.20
CA TYR A 78 -14.48 11.69 7.58
C TYR A 78 -15.24 10.75 8.53
N GLY A 79 -16.24 10.01 8.06
CA GLY A 79 -16.99 9.05 8.90
C GLY A 79 -16.23 7.76 9.23
N ALA A 80 -15.04 7.56 8.65
CA ALA A 80 -14.16 6.42 8.93
C ALA A 80 -13.04 6.76 9.94
N TYR A 81 -12.97 8.01 10.39
CA TYR A 81 -12.06 8.50 11.44
C TYR A 81 -12.49 8.05 12.83
#